data_AF-A0A397I4X7-F1
#
_entry.id   AF-A0A397I4X7-F1
#
_cell.length_a   1.000
_cell.length_b   1.000
_cell.length_c   1.000
_cell.angle_alpha   90.00
_cell.angle_beta   90.00
_cell.angle_gamma   90.00
#
_symmetry.space_group_name_H-M   'P 1'
#
loop_
_entity.id
_entity.type
_entity.pdbx_description
1 polymer ?
#
loop_
_entity_poly.entity_id
_entity_poly.type
_entity_poly.pdbx_seq_one_letter_code
_entity_poly.pdbx_strand_id
1 'polypeptide(L)'
;MSRSAADATRFTATGPYASSKPGGAPYKLPSFMAESKKNTAQGPGERPETPKEKVERLRAQARAARLAQSTSRIDQMVDVGRRFANKAHKVMVYSLITASGICGVLTVYSMVSLTLYNRRQRVLWVEKEMQKLQDAKAAYASGSATPEQLELVKNEEIGEIMKRKKEEEKAQRPWNRAREYLFGGLKQDNTPSDLSSKVDGAADNKVGVLEALNAKAAEDSKLRTAAETVPMPAQPGQLDVLAENVGTAAKQSTRSWKSWFTGR
;
A
#
# COMPACT_ATOMS: atom_id res chain seq x y z
N MET A 1 77.00 20.58 -62.59
CA MET A 1 77.69 20.24 -61.33
C MET A 1 76.89 19.16 -60.63
N SER A 2 77.41 17.94 -60.68
CA SER A 2 76.88 16.71 -60.09
C SER A 2 76.76 16.88 -58.57
N ARG A 3 75.53 16.84 -58.06
CA ARG A 3 75.28 16.84 -56.61
C ARG A 3 75.63 15.44 -56.08
N SER A 4 76.76 15.36 -55.40
CA SER A 4 77.25 14.12 -54.77
C SER A 4 76.28 13.66 -53.68
N ALA A 5 75.90 12.37 -53.70
CA ALA A 5 75.01 11.73 -52.72
C ALA A 5 75.60 11.64 -51.30
N ALA A 6 76.81 12.15 -51.09
CA ALA A 6 77.51 12.19 -49.80
C ALA A 6 77.03 13.31 -48.86
N ASP A 7 76.14 14.22 -49.30
CA ASP A 7 75.59 15.31 -48.46
C ASP A 7 74.27 14.93 -47.76
N ALA A 8 73.74 13.71 -47.99
CA ALA A 8 72.44 13.28 -47.49
C ALA A 8 72.46 12.61 -46.10
N THR A 9 73.63 12.41 -45.48
CA THR A 9 73.76 11.68 -44.20
C THR A 9 74.51 12.45 -43.12
N ARG A 10 74.60 13.78 -43.23
CA ARG A 10 75.23 14.60 -42.20
C ARG A 10 74.17 15.38 -41.41
N PHE A 11 73.57 14.67 -40.47
CA PHE A 11 72.94 15.18 -39.25
C PHE A 11 72.01 16.38 -39.44
N THR A 12 70.77 16.09 -39.84
CA THR A 12 69.64 17.00 -39.67
C THR A 12 69.35 17.16 -38.18
N ALA A 13 70.08 18.05 -37.53
CA ALA A 13 69.73 18.59 -36.22
C ALA A 13 68.42 19.40 -36.37
N THR A 14 67.27 18.73 -36.25
CA THR A 14 65.95 19.36 -36.15
C THR A 14 65.72 19.77 -34.70
N GLY A 15 66.52 20.73 -34.23
CA GLY A 15 66.18 21.58 -33.09
C GLY A 15 65.70 22.94 -33.63
N PRO A 16 64.71 23.59 -33.00
CA PRO A 16 64.22 24.88 -33.49
C PRO A 16 65.34 25.93 -33.41
N TYR A 17 65.83 26.38 -34.56
CA TYR A 17 66.83 27.45 -34.66
C TYR A 17 66.23 28.77 -34.19
N ALA A 18 66.64 29.22 -33.01
CA ALA A 18 66.42 30.56 -32.49
C ALA A 18 67.54 31.49 -33.02
N SER A 19 67.39 31.98 -34.25
CA SER A 19 68.20 33.11 -34.74
C SER A 19 67.44 33.92 -35.78
N SER A 20 66.51 34.77 -35.34
CA SER A 20 66.06 35.91 -36.14
C SER A 20 66.94 37.12 -35.81
N LYS A 21 67.59 37.63 -36.85
CA LYS A 21 68.48 38.79 -36.85
C LYS A 21 67.67 40.08 -36.61
N PRO A 22 68.00 40.96 -35.64
CA PRO A 22 67.36 42.26 -35.54
C PRO A 22 68.14 43.23 -36.46
N GLY A 23 67.63 43.44 -37.67
CA GLY A 23 68.28 44.32 -38.63
C GLY A 23 67.37 44.64 -39.81
N GLY A 24 66.39 45.52 -39.59
CA GLY A 24 65.51 46.07 -40.62
C GLY A 24 64.62 47.16 -40.02
N ALA A 25 64.67 48.35 -40.61
CA ALA A 25 64.12 49.62 -40.14
C ALA A 25 62.56 49.64 -39.97
N PRO A 26 62.00 50.66 -39.27
CA PRO A 26 60.74 50.55 -38.56
C PRO A 26 59.53 50.81 -39.44
N TYR A 27 58.59 49.86 -39.48
CA TYR A 27 57.22 50.19 -39.84
C TYR A 27 56.60 51.00 -38.70
N LYS A 28 56.23 52.26 -38.97
CA LYS A 28 55.43 53.10 -38.07
C LYS A 28 54.09 52.39 -37.83
N LEU A 29 53.89 51.83 -36.64
CA LEU A 29 52.57 51.44 -36.18
C LEU A 29 51.69 52.69 -36.02
N PRO A 30 50.39 52.62 -36.36
CA PRO A 30 49.44 53.70 -36.08
C PRO A 30 49.43 54.08 -34.59
N SER A 31 49.33 55.38 -34.31
CA SER A 31 49.46 55.97 -32.96
C SER A 31 48.49 55.38 -31.92
N PHE A 32 47.42 54.69 -32.31
CA PHE A 32 46.49 54.04 -31.38
C PHE A 32 47.00 52.73 -30.78
N MET A 33 48.08 52.13 -31.31
CA MET A 33 48.72 50.94 -30.74
C MET A 33 49.98 51.25 -29.91
N ALA A 34 50.56 52.45 -30.06
CA ALA A 34 51.78 52.86 -29.36
C ALA A 34 51.55 53.18 -27.86
N GLU A 35 50.30 53.43 -27.44
CA GLU A 35 49.93 53.81 -26.07
C GLU A 35 49.64 52.62 -25.13
N SER A 36 49.84 51.37 -25.56
CA SER A 36 49.49 50.17 -24.75
C SER A 36 50.63 49.63 -23.88
N LYS A 37 51.71 50.42 -23.72
CA LYS A 37 52.81 50.15 -22.76
C LYS A 37 52.73 51.02 -21.51
N LYS A 38 51.53 51.26 -20.98
CA LYS A 38 51.27 51.72 -19.61
C LYS A 38 49.79 51.48 -19.35
N ASN A 39 49.48 50.40 -18.63
CA ASN A 39 48.29 50.21 -17.78
C ASN A 39 48.24 48.74 -17.36
N THR A 40 49.10 48.38 -16.40
CA THR A 40 48.65 47.48 -15.34
C THR A 40 47.48 48.17 -14.67
N ALA A 41 46.27 47.81 -15.09
CA ALA A 41 45.04 48.18 -14.43
C ALA A 41 45.09 47.55 -13.03
N GLN A 42 45.51 48.38 -12.09
CA GLN A 42 45.61 48.12 -10.67
C GLN A 42 44.16 47.92 -10.17
N GLY A 43 43.79 46.67 -9.89
CA GLY A 43 42.64 46.40 -9.05
C GLY A 43 42.87 47.02 -7.66
N PRO A 44 41.83 47.47 -6.96
CA PRO A 44 41.99 48.17 -5.69
C PRO A 44 42.52 47.20 -4.62
N GLY A 45 43.84 47.20 -4.40
CA GLY A 45 44.52 46.42 -3.36
C GLY A 45 45.81 45.69 -3.76
N GLU A 46 46.36 45.90 -4.95
CA GLU A 46 47.50 45.10 -5.45
C GLU A 46 48.85 45.51 -4.82
N ARG A 47 49.35 44.65 -3.92
CA ARG A 47 50.77 44.56 -3.57
C ARG A 47 51.57 44.20 -4.83
N PRO A 48 52.84 44.64 -4.98
CA PRO A 48 53.66 44.23 -6.11
C PRO A 48 53.85 42.70 -6.09
N GLU A 49 53.11 41.98 -6.93
CA GLU A 49 53.20 40.51 -7.04
C GLU A 49 54.64 40.09 -7.33
N THR A 50 55.10 39.02 -6.69
CA THR A 50 56.44 38.50 -6.96
C THR A 50 56.51 37.96 -8.41
N PRO A 51 57.68 37.99 -9.07
CA PRO A 51 57.81 37.48 -10.44
C PRO A 51 57.33 36.03 -10.62
N LYS A 52 57.45 35.21 -9.58
CA LYS A 52 56.96 33.81 -9.57
C LYS A 52 55.43 33.75 -9.57
N GLU A 53 54.79 34.53 -8.73
CA GLU A 53 53.34 34.64 -8.60
C GLU A 53 52.69 35.15 -9.89
N LYS A 54 53.33 36.10 -10.58
CA LYS A 54 52.89 36.58 -11.89
C LYS A 54 52.87 35.48 -12.95
N VAL A 55 53.89 34.61 -12.99
CA VAL A 55 53.93 33.50 -13.94
C VAL A 55 52.87 32.45 -13.59
N GLU A 56 52.65 32.20 -12.31
CA GLU A 56 51.60 31.29 -11.87
C GLU A 56 50.21 31.79 -12.24
N ARG A 57 49.93 33.08 -12.04
CA ARG A 57 48.70 33.74 -12.49
C ARG A 57 48.55 33.66 -14.01
N LEU A 58 49.61 33.92 -14.77
CA LEU A 58 49.57 33.82 -16.24
C LEU A 58 49.36 32.39 -16.71
N ARG A 59 49.94 31.38 -16.05
CA ARG A 59 49.67 29.96 -16.34
C ARG A 59 48.25 29.57 -15.97
N ALA A 60 47.73 30.08 -14.85
CA ALA A 60 46.34 29.88 -14.46
C ALA A 60 45.38 30.52 -15.48
N GLN A 61 45.66 31.75 -15.91
CA GLN A 61 44.91 32.44 -16.96
C GLN A 61 45.01 31.74 -18.31
N ALA A 62 46.18 31.24 -18.69
CA ALA A 62 46.35 30.47 -19.92
C ALA A 62 45.58 29.14 -19.88
N ARG A 63 45.58 28.43 -18.74
CA ARG A 63 44.77 27.22 -18.55
C ARG A 63 43.27 27.53 -18.58
N ALA A 64 42.85 28.60 -17.91
CA ALA A 64 41.46 29.07 -17.92
C ALA A 64 41.01 29.51 -19.32
N ALA A 65 41.87 30.20 -20.08
CA ALA A 65 41.59 30.61 -21.45
C ALA A 65 41.51 29.41 -22.40
N ARG A 66 42.38 28.40 -22.25
CA ARG A 66 42.28 27.16 -23.04
C ARG A 66 40.98 26.40 -22.76
N LEU A 67 40.56 26.32 -21.49
CA LEU A 67 39.28 25.71 -21.12
C LEU A 67 38.10 26.51 -21.71
N ALA A 68 38.12 27.84 -21.59
CA ALA A 68 37.08 28.72 -22.14
C ALA A 68 37.01 28.67 -23.67
N GLN A 69 38.13 28.50 -24.36
CA GLN A 69 38.18 28.31 -25.82
C GLN A 69 37.74 26.92 -26.26
N SER A 70 37.93 25.89 -25.42
CA SER A 70 37.50 24.52 -25.72
C SER A 70 36.00 24.27 -25.49
N THR A 71 35.33 25.10 -24.68
CA THR A 71 33.87 24.99 -24.49
C THR A 71 33.14 25.80 -25.56
N SER A 72 32.46 25.12 -26.48
CA SER A 72 31.57 25.78 -27.44
C SER A 72 30.35 26.37 -26.73
N ARG A 73 29.81 27.49 -27.21
CA ARG A 73 28.57 28.10 -26.68
C ARG A 73 27.39 27.13 -26.69
N ILE A 74 27.36 26.22 -27.68
CA ILE A 74 26.34 25.17 -27.78
C ILE A 74 26.53 24.13 -26.68
N ASP A 75 27.77 23.77 -26.35
CA ASP A 75 28.09 22.81 -25.30
C ASP A 75 27.66 23.33 -23.92
N GLN A 76 27.88 24.62 -23.65
CA GLN A 76 27.39 25.29 -22.44
C GLN A 76 25.86 25.27 -22.35
N MET A 77 25.16 25.48 -23.47
CA MET A 77 23.70 25.43 -23.52
C MET A 77 23.16 24.02 -23.26
N VAL A 78 23.83 23.00 -23.80
CA VAL A 78 23.48 21.58 -23.56
C VAL A 78 23.69 21.22 -22.09
N ASP A 79 24.78 21.66 -21.47
CA ASP A 79 25.05 21.40 -20.05
C ASP A 79 24.03 22.06 -19.12
N VAL A 80 23.63 23.30 -19.42
CA VAL A 80 22.54 23.97 -18.69
C VAL A 80 21.22 23.24 -18.91
N GLY A 81 20.93 22.82 -20.15
CA GLY A 81 19.75 22.04 -20.50
C GLY A 81 19.66 20.73 -19.73
N ARG A 82 20.77 19.97 -19.62
CA ARG A 82 20.85 18.73 -18.84
C ARG A 82 20.57 18.97 -17.36
N ARG A 83 21.16 20.02 -16.78
CA ARG A 83 20.93 20.38 -15.37
C ARG A 83 19.49 20.81 -15.13
N PHE A 84 18.89 21.55 -16.07
CA PHE A 84 17.50 21.96 -15.98
C PHE A 84 16.55 20.77 -16.11
N ALA A 85 16.74 19.90 -17.11
CA ALA A 85 15.92 18.71 -17.30
C ALA A 85 15.95 17.80 -16.07
N ASN A 86 17.13 17.59 -15.47
CA ASN A 86 17.25 16.81 -14.24
C ASN A 86 16.53 17.45 -13.05
N LYS A 87 16.54 18.79 -12.94
CA LYS A 87 15.76 19.50 -11.91
C LYS A 87 14.25 19.40 -12.17
N ALA A 88 13.82 19.62 -13.40
CA ALA A 88 12.41 19.53 -13.79
C ALA A 88 11.84 18.13 -13.57
N HIS A 89 12.61 17.09 -13.95
CA HIS A 89 12.21 15.71 -13.70
C HIS A 89 12.07 15.41 -12.20
N LYS A 90 13.02 15.84 -11.37
CA LYS A 90 12.93 15.67 -9.91
C LYS A 90 11.71 16.39 -9.33
N VAL A 91 11.46 17.64 -9.73
CA VAL A 91 10.28 18.41 -9.28
C VAL A 91 9.00 17.69 -9.69
N MET A 92 8.90 17.21 -10.92
CA MET A 92 7.73 16.50 -11.41
C MET A 92 7.48 15.20 -10.62
N VAL A 93 8.52 14.38 -10.42
CA VAL A 93 8.43 13.14 -9.63
C VAL A 93 7.99 13.43 -8.19
N TYR A 94 8.60 14.41 -7.52
CA TYR A 94 8.22 14.75 -6.15
C TYR A 94 6.80 15.34 -6.07
N SER A 95 6.38 16.10 -7.07
CA SER A 95 5.02 16.63 -7.15
C SER A 95 3.99 15.50 -7.27
N LEU A 96 4.23 14.51 -8.12
CA LEU A 96 3.35 13.34 -8.29
C LEU A 96 3.28 12.50 -7.02
N ILE A 97 4.43 12.24 -6.38
CA ILE A 97 4.48 11.49 -5.11
C ILE A 97 3.67 12.23 -4.04
N THR A 98 3.88 13.53 -3.89
CA THR A 98 3.18 14.34 -2.89
C THR A 98 1.67 14.40 -3.17
N ALA A 99 1.28 14.63 -4.43
CA ALA A 99 -0.13 14.64 -4.83
C ALA A 99 -0.81 13.29 -4.59
N SER A 100 -0.13 12.17 -4.91
CA SER A 100 -0.64 10.82 -4.65
C SER A 100 -0.81 10.55 -3.15
N GLY A 101 0.13 11.02 -2.32
CA GLY A 101 0.04 10.92 -0.86
C GLY A 101 -1.15 11.69 -0.30
N ILE A 102 -1.35 12.95 -0.73
CA ILE A 102 -2.48 13.78 -0.31
C ILE A 102 -3.81 13.13 -0.72
N CYS A 103 -3.90 12.61 -1.95
CA CYS A 103 -5.08 11.89 -2.42
C CYS A 103 -5.38 10.64 -1.59
N GLY A 104 -4.35 9.87 -1.22
CA GLY A 104 -4.50 8.71 -0.34
C GLY A 104 -5.04 9.08 1.04
N VAL A 105 -4.48 10.12 1.66
CA VAL A 105 -4.92 10.61 2.98
C VAL A 105 -6.36 11.11 2.94
N LEU A 106 -6.73 11.89 1.91
CA LEU A 106 -8.11 12.37 1.72
C LEU A 106 -9.10 11.20 1.57
N THR A 107 -8.71 10.14 0.87
CA THR A 107 -9.56 8.95 0.70
C THR A 107 -9.83 8.25 2.03
N VAL A 108 -8.78 8.01 2.83
CA VAL A 108 -8.92 7.40 4.15
C VAL A 108 -9.74 8.29 5.09
N TYR A 109 -9.47 9.60 5.09
CA TYR A 109 -10.22 10.55 5.89
C TYR A 109 -11.71 10.55 5.53
N SER A 110 -12.04 10.53 4.23
CA SER A 110 -13.42 10.46 3.75
C SER A 110 -14.13 9.18 4.22
N MET A 111 -13.48 8.03 4.08
CA MET A 111 -14.04 6.74 4.51
C MET A 111 -14.28 6.70 6.02
N VAL A 112 -13.34 7.19 6.83
CA VAL A 112 -13.47 7.24 8.28
C VAL A 112 -14.57 8.22 8.70
N SER A 113 -14.62 9.40 8.08
CA SER A 113 -15.64 10.42 8.36
C SER A 113 -17.06 9.88 8.11
N LEU A 114 -17.28 9.23 6.97
CA LEU A 114 -18.57 8.62 6.65
C LEU A 114 -18.95 7.50 7.62
N THR A 115 -17.98 6.68 8.01
CA THR A 115 -18.21 5.56 8.93
C THR A 115 -18.61 6.05 10.32
N LEU A 116 -17.93 7.07 10.84
CA LEU A 116 -18.25 7.66 12.15
C LEU A 116 -19.61 8.36 12.13
N TYR A 117 -19.93 9.08 11.05
CA TYR A 117 -21.23 9.73 10.90
C TYR A 117 -22.38 8.70 10.87
N ASN A 118 -22.26 7.67 10.04
CA ASN A 118 -23.25 6.59 9.96
C ASN A 118 -23.37 5.84 11.28
N ARG A 119 -22.26 5.61 11.99
CA ARG A 119 -22.28 4.99 13.32
C ARG A 119 -23.06 5.83 14.32
N ARG A 120 -22.86 7.15 14.34
CA ARG A 120 -23.59 8.08 15.22
C ARG A 120 -25.09 8.07 14.92
N GLN A 121 -25.49 8.17 13.64
CA GLN A 121 -26.90 8.12 13.26
C GLN A 121 -27.55 6.79 13.63
N ARG A 122 -26.84 5.67 13.42
CA ARG A 122 -27.31 4.35 13.83
C ARG A 122 -27.49 4.23 15.34
N VAL A 123 -26.59 4.79 16.14
CA VAL A 123 -26.74 4.79 17.61
C VAL A 123 -27.99 5.54 18.02
N LEU A 124 -28.22 6.73 17.46
CA LEU A 124 -29.43 7.51 17.77
C LEU A 124 -30.72 6.81 17.32
N TRP A 125 -30.68 6.12 16.18
CA TRP A 125 -31.82 5.33 15.70
C TRP A 125 -32.07 4.12 16.60
N VAL A 126 -31.01 3.38 16.99
CA VAL A 126 -31.10 2.24 17.90
C VAL A 126 -31.64 2.65 19.26
N GLU A 127 -31.20 3.79 19.80
CA GLU A 127 -31.69 4.30 21.09
C GLU A 127 -33.20 4.56 21.05
N LYS A 128 -33.69 5.19 19.98
CA LYS A 128 -35.13 5.43 19.78
C LYS A 128 -35.91 4.13 19.62
N GLU A 129 -35.37 3.17 18.89
CA GLU A 129 -36.02 1.87 18.69
C GLU A 129 -36.06 1.06 20.00
N MET A 130 -34.98 1.12 20.81
CA MET A 130 -34.94 0.51 22.13
C MET A 130 -35.96 1.13 23.08
N GLN A 131 -36.09 2.47 23.10
CA GLN A 131 -37.11 3.16 23.89
C GLN A 131 -38.51 2.75 23.44
N LYS A 132 -38.77 2.70 22.13
CA LYS A 132 -40.05 2.23 21.58
C LYS A 132 -40.40 0.80 22.00
N LEU A 133 -39.41 -0.09 22.02
CA LEU A 133 -39.60 -1.47 22.51
C LEU A 133 -39.85 -1.52 24.03
N GLN A 134 -39.15 -0.71 24.82
CA GLN A 134 -39.39 -0.60 26.26
C GLN A 134 -40.79 -0.08 26.56
N ASP A 135 -41.24 0.95 25.86
CA ASP A 135 -42.59 1.51 25.98
C ASP A 135 -43.66 0.48 25.59
N ALA A 136 -43.43 -0.29 24.52
CA ALA A 136 -44.33 -1.37 24.12
C ALA A 136 -44.42 -2.48 25.18
N LYS A 137 -43.29 -2.87 25.79
CA LYS A 137 -43.26 -3.85 26.89
C LYS A 137 -43.97 -3.32 28.13
N ALA A 138 -43.76 -2.05 28.49
CA ALA A 138 -44.43 -1.41 29.61
C ALA A 138 -45.95 -1.36 29.39
N ALA A 139 -46.40 -0.97 28.20
CA ALA A 139 -47.82 -0.94 27.83
C ALA A 139 -48.46 -2.33 27.79
N TYR A 140 -47.71 -3.35 27.36
CA TYR A 140 -48.14 -4.75 27.39
C TYR A 140 -48.31 -5.23 28.83
N ALA A 141 -47.35 -4.91 29.70
CA ALA A 141 -47.43 -5.24 31.13
C ALA A 141 -48.58 -4.52 31.85
N SER A 142 -48.89 -3.26 31.46
CA SER A 142 -50.03 -2.52 31.99
C SER A 142 -51.38 -2.92 31.37
N GLY A 143 -51.39 -3.80 30.36
CA GLY A 143 -52.60 -4.24 29.66
C GLY A 143 -53.23 -3.19 28.75
N SER A 144 -52.55 -2.07 28.48
CA SER A 144 -53.02 -0.96 27.63
C SER A 144 -52.30 -0.91 26.28
N ALA A 145 -51.74 -2.02 25.83
CA ALA A 145 -50.95 -2.10 24.60
C ALA A 145 -51.80 -1.88 23.36
N THR A 146 -51.28 -1.08 22.43
CA THR A 146 -51.82 -0.96 21.08
C THR A 146 -51.52 -2.22 20.26
N PRO A 147 -52.29 -2.55 19.21
CA PRO A 147 -52.02 -3.71 18.36
C PRO A 147 -50.61 -3.68 17.76
N GLU A 148 -50.11 -2.50 17.37
CA GLU A 148 -48.75 -2.32 16.87
C GLU A 148 -47.68 -2.65 17.92
N GLN A 149 -47.88 -2.25 19.18
CA GLN A 149 -46.96 -2.57 20.28
C GLN A 149 -46.92 -4.07 20.57
N LEU A 150 -48.06 -4.75 20.46
CA LEU A 150 -48.15 -6.19 20.67
C LEU A 150 -47.42 -6.97 19.56
N GLU A 151 -47.53 -6.51 18.31
CA GLU A 151 -46.76 -7.06 17.19
C GLU A 151 -45.25 -6.83 17.35
N LEU A 152 -44.83 -5.66 17.84
CA LEU A 152 -43.42 -5.37 18.11
C LEU A 152 -42.82 -6.34 19.14
N VAL A 153 -43.53 -6.62 20.23
CA VAL A 153 -43.10 -7.57 21.26
C VAL A 153 -43.01 -9.00 20.69
N LYS A 154 -44.02 -9.45 19.93
CA LYS A 154 -44.00 -10.78 19.28
C LYS A 154 -42.83 -10.92 18.30
N ASN A 155 -42.56 -9.88 17.50
CA ASN A 155 -41.47 -9.88 16.54
C ASN A 155 -40.10 -9.96 17.23
N GLU A 156 -39.95 -9.36 18.40
CA GLU A 156 -38.75 -9.48 19.22
C GLU A 156 -38.56 -10.93 19.72
N GLU A 157 -39.61 -11.56 20.25
CA GLU A 157 -39.57 -12.96 20.71
C GLU A 157 -39.19 -13.91 19.58
N ILE A 158 -39.80 -13.75 18.39
CA ILE A 158 -39.46 -14.53 17.19
C ILE A 158 -38.00 -14.30 16.80
N GLY A 159 -37.54 -13.05 16.87
CA GLY A 159 -36.16 -12.67 16.59
C GLY A 159 -35.15 -13.31 17.54
N GLU A 160 -35.47 -13.40 18.84
CA GLU A 160 -34.64 -14.05 19.85
C GLU A 160 -34.55 -15.56 19.61
N ILE A 161 -35.67 -16.22 19.32
CA ILE A 161 -35.70 -17.65 18.99
C ILE A 161 -34.84 -17.93 17.76
N MET A 162 -34.93 -17.10 16.73
CA MET A 162 -34.11 -17.22 15.53
C MET A 162 -32.63 -16.95 15.79
N LYS A 163 -32.29 -15.98 16.66
CA LYS A 163 -30.90 -15.74 17.07
C LYS A 163 -30.32 -16.93 17.82
N ARG A 164 -31.06 -17.51 18.78
CA ARG A 164 -30.65 -18.71 19.52
C ARG A 164 -30.40 -19.88 18.58
N LYS A 165 -31.34 -20.18 17.68
CA LYS A 165 -31.17 -21.21 16.65
C LYS A 165 -29.93 -20.95 15.77
N LYS A 166 -29.72 -19.70 15.36
CA LYS A 166 -28.56 -19.33 14.54
C LYS A 166 -27.23 -19.41 15.32
N GLU A 167 -27.24 -19.15 16.62
CA GLU A 167 -26.08 -19.31 17.50
C GLU A 167 -25.77 -20.77 17.75
N GLU A 168 -26.79 -21.60 17.97
CA GLU A 168 -26.67 -23.05 18.01
C GLU A 168 -26.11 -23.60 16.68
N GLU A 169 -26.66 -23.19 15.54
CA GLU A 169 -26.12 -23.56 14.22
C GLU A 169 -24.68 -23.10 14.03
N LYS A 170 -24.34 -21.88 14.46
CA LYS A 170 -22.97 -21.36 14.41
C LYS A 170 -22.04 -22.15 15.32
N ALA A 171 -22.45 -22.52 16.52
CA ALA A 171 -21.69 -23.39 17.42
C ALA A 171 -21.52 -24.79 16.80
N GLN A 172 -22.54 -25.27 16.09
CA GLN A 172 -22.49 -26.54 15.35
C GLN A 172 -21.64 -26.47 14.07
N ARG A 173 -21.29 -25.27 13.56
CA ARG A 173 -20.47 -25.16 12.34
C ARG A 173 -19.13 -25.88 12.54
N PRO A 174 -18.71 -26.72 11.59
CA PRO A 174 -17.51 -27.54 11.71
C PRO A 174 -16.25 -26.70 11.93
N TRP A 175 -16.19 -25.50 11.38
CA TRP A 175 -15.09 -24.55 11.60
C TRP A 175 -15.01 -24.05 13.06
N ASN A 176 -16.15 -23.78 13.69
CA ASN A 176 -16.18 -23.30 15.07
C ASN A 176 -15.87 -24.44 16.04
N ARG A 177 -16.38 -25.65 15.78
CA ARG A 177 -15.97 -26.87 16.49
C ARG A 177 -14.47 -27.09 16.37
N ALA A 178 -13.91 -27.03 15.16
CA ALA A 178 -12.47 -27.19 14.96
C ALA A 178 -11.64 -26.13 15.70
N ARG A 179 -12.08 -24.86 15.70
CA ARG A 179 -11.45 -23.78 16.47
C ARG A 179 -11.53 -24.04 17.97
N GLU A 180 -12.66 -24.55 18.46
CA GLU A 180 -12.87 -24.89 19.86
C GLU A 180 -12.00 -26.09 20.29
N TYR A 181 -11.83 -27.11 19.46
CA TYR A 181 -10.88 -28.19 19.72
C TYR A 181 -9.42 -27.72 19.73
N LEU A 182 -9.03 -26.83 18.81
CA LEU A 182 -7.65 -26.34 18.70
C LEU A 182 -7.27 -25.30 19.77
N PHE A 183 -8.20 -24.44 20.18
CA PHE A 183 -7.95 -23.37 21.16
C PHE A 183 -8.58 -23.63 22.53
N GLY A 184 -9.42 -24.66 22.67
CA GLY A 184 -10.03 -25.06 23.95
C GLY A 184 -9.02 -25.64 24.92
N GLY A 185 -8.04 -26.40 24.42
CA GLY A 185 -6.94 -26.94 25.24
C GLY A 185 -6.00 -25.88 25.83
N LEU A 186 -6.01 -24.65 25.29
CA LEU A 186 -5.17 -23.54 25.78
C LEU A 186 -5.90 -22.61 26.75
N LYS A 187 -7.24 -22.71 26.85
CA LYS A 187 -8.05 -21.84 27.72
C LYS A 187 -8.37 -22.44 29.09
N GLN A 188 -8.04 -23.71 29.30
CA GLN A 188 -8.29 -24.40 30.57
C GLN A 188 -7.24 -24.11 31.67
N ASP A 189 -6.20 -23.32 31.36
CA ASP A 189 -5.06 -23.06 32.27
C ASP A 189 -4.98 -21.61 32.77
N ASN A 190 -6.07 -20.84 32.69
CA ASN A 190 -6.17 -19.49 33.28
C ASN A 190 -7.51 -19.26 33.99
N THR A 191 -7.98 -20.28 34.73
CA THR A 191 -8.94 -20.08 35.82
C THR A 191 -8.15 -20.07 37.14
N PRO A 192 -8.05 -18.94 37.85
CA PRO A 192 -7.48 -18.92 39.19
C PRO A 192 -8.50 -19.57 40.14
N SER A 193 -8.43 -20.88 40.25
CA SER A 193 -9.15 -21.66 41.26
C SER A 193 -8.10 -22.16 42.24
N ASP A 194 -7.91 -21.45 43.35
CA ASP A 194 -7.39 -22.10 44.54
C ASP A 194 -8.33 -21.84 45.72
N LEU A 195 -8.63 -22.96 46.38
CA LEU A 195 -9.26 -23.17 47.69
C LEU A 195 -10.77 -23.48 47.76
N SER A 196 -10.99 -24.72 48.25
CA SER A 196 -12.23 -25.42 48.59
C SER A 196 -12.84 -26.20 47.41
N SER A 197 -12.88 -27.52 47.36
CA SER A 197 -12.76 -28.55 48.39
C SER A 197 -12.49 -29.89 47.71
N LYS A 198 -11.53 -30.64 48.25
CA LYS A 198 -11.35 -32.08 47.99
C LYS A 198 -12.41 -32.84 48.79
N VAL A 199 -12.72 -34.10 48.37
CA VAL A 199 -13.63 -35.11 48.97
C VAL A 199 -15.03 -35.01 48.33
N ASP A 200 -15.60 -35.94 47.55
CA ASP A 200 -15.56 -37.40 47.36
C ASP A 200 -15.78 -37.72 45.86
N GLY A 201 -15.32 -38.80 45.25
CA GLY A 201 -15.90 -40.14 45.39
C GLY A 201 -16.33 -40.67 44.01
N ALA A 202 -15.94 -41.91 43.70
CA ALA A 202 -16.12 -42.57 42.41
C ALA A 202 -17.60 -42.66 41.96
N ALA A 203 -18.01 -41.93 40.90
CA ALA A 203 -19.34 -42.06 40.31
C ALA A 203 -19.45 -41.87 38.78
N ASP A 204 -18.40 -41.49 38.05
CA ASP A 204 -18.58 -41.06 36.65
C ASP A 204 -18.58 -42.17 35.58
N ASN A 205 -18.17 -43.41 35.90
CA ASN A 205 -18.07 -44.47 34.88
C ASN A 205 -19.35 -45.31 34.67
N LYS A 206 -20.43 -45.07 35.42
CA LYS A 206 -21.70 -45.82 35.26
C LYS A 206 -22.78 -45.07 34.47
N VAL A 207 -22.67 -43.74 34.38
CA VAL A 207 -23.70 -42.91 33.72
C VAL A 207 -23.61 -43.02 32.19
N GLY A 208 -22.39 -43.06 31.62
CA GLY A 208 -22.20 -43.14 30.17
C GLY A 208 -22.62 -44.46 29.51
N VAL A 209 -22.64 -45.58 30.25
CA VAL A 209 -22.98 -46.90 29.68
C VAL A 209 -24.49 -47.11 29.58
N LEU A 210 -25.28 -46.54 30.51
CA LEU A 210 -26.75 -46.60 30.47
C LEU A 210 -27.33 -45.71 29.36
N GLU A 211 -26.70 -44.57 29.08
CA GLU A 211 -27.11 -43.68 28.00
C GLU A 211 -26.81 -44.27 26.61
N ALA A 212 -25.66 -44.97 26.47
CA ALA A 212 -25.30 -45.66 25.23
C ALA A 212 -26.23 -46.86 24.90
N LEU A 213 -26.72 -47.57 25.92
CA LEU A 213 -27.68 -48.68 25.73
C LEU A 213 -29.08 -48.16 25.37
N ASN A 214 -29.50 -47.03 25.93
CA ASN A 214 -30.79 -46.41 25.63
C ASN A 214 -30.83 -45.81 24.22
N ALA A 215 -29.71 -45.22 23.77
CA ALA A 215 -29.55 -44.75 22.39
C ALA A 215 -29.60 -45.91 21.38
N LYS A 216 -28.99 -47.06 21.69
CA LYS A 216 -29.01 -48.24 20.81
C LYS A 216 -30.41 -48.90 20.74
N ALA A 217 -31.17 -48.89 21.83
CA ALA A 217 -32.56 -49.37 21.84
C ALA A 217 -33.50 -48.47 21.04
N ALA A 218 -33.24 -47.15 21.00
CA ALA A 218 -34.01 -46.21 20.18
C ALA A 218 -33.76 -46.40 18.67
N GLU A 219 -32.52 -46.71 18.26
CA GLU A 219 -32.22 -46.97 16.85
C GLU A 219 -32.84 -48.28 16.32
N ASP A 220 -32.85 -49.35 17.12
CA ASP A 220 -33.48 -50.62 16.73
C ASP A 220 -35.03 -50.50 16.61
N SER A 221 -35.65 -49.58 17.37
CA SER A 221 -37.09 -49.30 17.24
C SER A 221 -37.44 -48.51 15.97
N LYS A 222 -36.51 -47.67 15.50
CA LYS A 222 -36.67 -46.84 14.29
C LYS A 222 -36.45 -47.62 13.01
N LEU A 223 -35.63 -48.69 13.04
CA LEU A 223 -35.45 -49.60 11.92
C LEU A 223 -36.65 -50.55 11.71
N ARG A 224 -37.44 -50.81 12.76
CA ARG A 224 -38.67 -51.63 12.66
C ARG A 224 -39.90 -50.86 12.18
N THR A 225 -39.93 -49.55 12.33
CA THR A 225 -41.05 -48.68 11.87
C THR A 225 -40.87 -48.14 10.45
N ALA A 226 -39.69 -48.31 9.84
CA ALA A 226 -39.40 -47.87 8.47
C ALA A 226 -39.78 -48.89 7.37
N ALA A 227 -40.37 -50.03 7.73
CA ALA A 227 -40.75 -51.10 6.78
C ALA A 227 -42.19 -51.00 6.25
N GLU A 228 -42.98 -50.02 6.68
CA GLU A 228 -44.39 -49.92 6.28
C GLU A 228 -44.80 -48.46 6.04
N THR A 229 -44.52 -47.93 4.85
CA THR A 229 -45.34 -46.88 4.19
C THR A 229 -44.83 -46.63 2.76
N VAL A 230 -45.70 -46.93 1.79
CA VAL A 230 -45.53 -46.72 0.35
C VAL A 230 -45.66 -45.22 0.01
N PRO A 231 -44.80 -44.60 -0.83
CA PRO A 231 -45.03 -43.23 -1.26
C PRO A 231 -45.68 -43.16 -2.66
N MET A 232 -46.83 -42.48 -2.73
CA MET A 232 -47.38 -41.90 -3.96
C MET A 232 -46.55 -40.68 -4.40
N PRO A 233 -46.50 -40.33 -5.70
CA PRO A 233 -45.74 -39.19 -6.19
C PRO A 233 -46.47 -37.86 -5.90
N ALA A 234 -45.92 -37.07 -4.98
CA ALA A 234 -46.35 -35.69 -4.75
C ALA A 234 -45.67 -34.76 -5.78
N GLN A 235 -46.49 -33.94 -6.45
CA GLN A 235 -46.02 -32.90 -7.37
C GLN A 235 -45.21 -31.84 -6.59
N PRO A 236 -44.14 -31.27 -7.18
CA PRO A 236 -43.27 -30.32 -6.51
C PRO A 236 -44.00 -29.00 -6.25
N GLY A 237 -43.98 -28.55 -4.99
CA GLY A 237 -44.55 -27.27 -4.58
C GLY A 237 -43.76 -26.09 -5.16
N GLN A 238 -44.42 -24.93 -5.31
CA GLN A 238 -43.83 -23.69 -5.84
C GLN A 238 -42.53 -23.26 -5.11
N LEU A 239 -42.38 -23.67 -3.85
CA LEU A 239 -41.18 -23.40 -3.05
C LEU A 239 -39.97 -24.23 -3.49
N ASP A 240 -40.16 -25.46 -3.96
CA ASP A 240 -39.07 -26.28 -4.51
C ASP A 240 -38.62 -25.76 -5.87
N VAL A 241 -39.55 -25.27 -6.70
CA VAL A 241 -39.24 -24.61 -7.97
C VAL A 241 -38.46 -23.31 -7.74
N LEU A 242 -38.80 -22.55 -6.69
CA LEU A 242 -38.04 -21.37 -6.29
C LEU A 242 -36.66 -21.74 -5.70
N ALA A 243 -36.56 -22.81 -4.93
CA ALA A 243 -35.29 -23.29 -4.40
C ALA A 243 -34.34 -23.80 -5.49
N GLU A 244 -34.86 -24.51 -6.50
CA GLU A 244 -34.08 -24.91 -7.67
C GLU A 244 -33.67 -23.71 -8.54
N ASN A 245 -34.54 -22.72 -8.72
CA ASN A 245 -34.21 -21.48 -9.44
C ASN A 245 -33.17 -20.62 -8.67
N VAL A 246 -33.26 -20.54 -7.35
CA VAL A 246 -32.25 -19.87 -6.52
C VAL A 246 -30.94 -20.66 -6.52
N GLY A 247 -31.01 -21.99 -6.48
CA GLY A 247 -29.85 -22.88 -6.56
C GLY A 247 -29.11 -22.78 -7.90
N THR A 248 -29.83 -22.64 -9.01
CA THR A 248 -29.25 -22.44 -10.35
C THR A 248 -28.72 -21.01 -10.54
N ALA A 249 -29.41 -19.99 -10.03
CA ALA A 249 -28.93 -18.60 -10.01
C ALA A 249 -27.65 -18.43 -9.16
N ALA A 250 -27.56 -19.12 -8.02
CA ALA A 250 -26.35 -19.14 -7.19
C ALA A 250 -25.18 -19.85 -7.89
N LYS A 251 -25.44 -20.92 -8.66
CA LYS A 251 -24.42 -21.60 -9.49
C LYS A 251 -23.94 -20.73 -10.66
N GLN A 252 -24.78 -19.85 -11.20
CA GLN A 252 -24.34 -18.85 -12.20
C GLN A 252 -23.59 -17.67 -11.57
N SER A 253 -23.98 -17.22 -10.38
CA SER A 253 -23.30 -16.14 -9.65
C SER A 253 -21.94 -16.57 -9.08
N THR A 254 -21.75 -17.87 -8.82
CA THR A 254 -20.46 -18.45 -8.42
C THR A 254 -19.49 -18.66 -9.58
N ARG A 255 -19.81 -18.18 -10.80
CA ARG A 255 -18.85 -17.87 -11.87
C ARG A 255 -18.00 -16.64 -11.49
N SER A 256 -17.40 -16.78 -10.32
CA SER A 256 -16.19 -16.23 -9.73
C SER A 256 -15.59 -15.01 -10.42
N TRP A 257 -15.48 -13.90 -9.68
CA TRP A 257 -14.60 -12.76 -9.96
C TRP A 257 -13.15 -13.16 -10.32
N LYS A 258 -12.71 -14.40 -10.04
CA LYS A 258 -11.40 -14.90 -10.47
C LYS A 258 -11.32 -15.16 -11.99
N SER A 259 -12.42 -15.33 -12.71
CA SER A 259 -12.41 -15.46 -14.18
C SER A 259 -11.94 -14.17 -14.86
N TRP A 260 -12.28 -13.01 -14.29
CA TRP A 260 -11.82 -11.71 -14.77
C TRP A 260 -10.30 -11.52 -14.58
N PHE A 261 -9.74 -12.12 -13.53
CA PHE A 261 -8.30 -12.05 -13.26
C PHE A 261 -7.47 -13.07 -14.05
N THR A 262 -8.10 -14.16 -14.53
CA THR A 262 -7.41 -15.26 -15.23
C THR A 262 -7.79 -15.39 -16.71
N GLY A 263 -8.66 -14.51 -17.22
CA GLY A 263 -8.96 -14.39 -18.65
C GLY A 263 -9.57 -15.64 -19.28
N ARG A 264 -10.34 -16.41 -18.51
CA ARG A 264 -11.13 -17.56 -19.00
C ARG A 264 -12.50 -17.62 -18.32
#